data_AF-A0A2V7PTB3-F1
#
_entry.id   AF-A0A2V7PTB3-F1
#
_cell.length_a   1.000
_cell.length_b   1.000
_cell.length_c   1.000
_cell.angle_alpha   90.00
_cell.angle_beta   90.00
_cell.angle_gamma   90.00
#
_symmetry.space_group_name_H-M   'P 1'
#
loop_
_entity.id
_entity.type
_entity.pdbx_description
1 polymer ?
#
loop_
_entity_poly.entity_id
_entity_poly.type
_entity_poly.pdbx_seq_one_letter_code
_entity_poly.pdbx_strand_id
1 'polypeptide(L)'
;MPVMFTDLPDLAAERLGGAVIAASDEFFAPKENLLKPTRPEWREGVYTEQGKWMDGWETRRRRSPGHDWAIIRLGVPGVVRGVVIDTSWFTGNYPERASIEACAANGNDPPAPDAR
;
A
#
# COMPACT_ATOMS: atom_id res chain seq x y z
N MET A 1 6.21 30.41 0.26
CA MET A 1 5.25 29.28 0.26
C MET A 1 5.60 28.38 1.44
N PRO A 2 4.64 27.92 2.25
CA PRO A 2 4.91 26.90 3.25
C PRO A 2 5.31 25.59 2.56
N VAL A 3 6.26 24.85 3.12
CA VAL A 3 6.62 23.51 2.66
C VAL A 3 5.49 22.57 3.07
N MET A 4 4.84 21.93 2.10
CA MET A 4 3.84 20.90 2.35
C MET A 4 4.55 19.57 2.60
N PHE A 5 3.92 18.64 3.35
CA PHE A 5 4.54 17.34 3.58
C PHE A 5 4.73 16.55 2.26
N THR A 6 3.91 16.84 1.25
CA THR A 6 4.02 16.29 -0.11
C THR A 6 5.24 16.79 -0.88
N ASP A 7 5.89 17.86 -0.41
CA ASP A 7 7.16 18.35 -0.96
C ASP A 7 8.38 17.65 -0.30
N LEU A 8 8.15 16.86 0.76
CA LEU A 8 9.20 16.10 1.44
C LEU A 8 9.51 14.79 0.68
N PRO A 9 10.69 14.18 0.92
CA PRO A 9 11.01 12.88 0.34
C PRO A 9 9.99 11.80 0.74
N ASP A 10 9.55 11.02 -0.23
CA ASP A 10 8.79 9.80 0.01
C ASP A 10 9.71 8.71 0.58
N LEU A 11 9.52 8.39 1.87
CA LEU A 11 10.28 7.38 2.59
C LEU A 11 9.92 5.94 2.16
N ALA A 12 8.76 5.72 1.55
CA ALA A 12 8.30 4.42 1.08
C ALA A 12 8.76 4.11 -0.36
N ALA A 13 9.37 5.08 -1.05
CA ALA A 13 9.75 4.93 -2.45
C ALA A 13 10.72 3.76 -2.71
N GLU A 14 10.45 2.99 -3.75
CA GLU A 14 11.28 1.84 -4.17
C GLU A 14 12.74 2.23 -4.44
N ARG A 15 12.98 3.42 -5.00
CA ARG A 15 14.33 3.95 -5.26
C ARG A 15 15.17 4.15 -4.00
N LEU A 16 14.55 4.24 -2.83
CA LEU A 16 15.21 4.32 -1.54
C LEU A 16 15.33 2.93 -0.88
N GLY A 17 14.85 1.86 -1.51
CA GLY A 17 14.77 0.51 -0.95
C GLY A 17 13.46 0.21 -0.21
N GLY A 18 12.46 1.11 -0.33
CA GLY A 18 11.13 0.89 0.21
C GLY A 18 10.44 -0.28 -0.49
N ALA A 19 9.70 -1.07 0.28
CA ALA A 19 9.07 -2.28 -0.24
C ALA A 19 7.84 -2.66 0.59
N VAL A 20 6.82 -3.21 -0.08
CA VAL A 20 5.72 -3.89 0.62
C VAL A 20 6.17 -5.32 0.92
N ILE A 21 6.41 -5.62 2.19
CA ILE A 21 7.05 -6.87 2.61
C ILE A 21 6.06 -7.99 2.93
N ALA A 22 4.78 -7.65 3.17
CA ALA A 22 3.71 -8.60 3.38
C ALA A 22 2.35 -7.94 3.14
N ALA A 23 1.33 -8.73 2.81
CA ALA A 23 -0.06 -8.32 2.80
C ALA A 23 -0.96 -9.51 3.17
N SER A 24 -2.17 -9.22 3.66
CA SER A 24 -3.13 -10.25 4.06
C SER A 24 -3.75 -11.02 2.88
N ASP A 25 -3.91 -10.36 1.74
CA ASP A 25 -4.45 -10.92 0.49
C ASP A 25 -3.98 -10.06 -0.68
N GLU A 26 -3.85 -10.64 -1.86
CA GLU A 26 -3.41 -9.96 -3.09
C GLU A 26 -4.11 -10.54 -4.32
N PHE A 27 -5.35 -11.01 -4.15
CA PHE A 27 -5.99 -11.87 -5.13
C PHE A 27 -6.25 -11.17 -6.47
N PHE A 28 -6.74 -9.93 -6.46
CA PHE A 28 -7.12 -9.22 -7.69
C PHE A 28 -5.97 -8.40 -8.26
N ALA A 29 -5.18 -7.74 -7.41
CA ALA A 29 -4.04 -6.96 -7.84
C ALA A 29 -2.91 -6.96 -6.78
N PRO A 30 -1.64 -7.03 -7.21
CA PRO A 30 -0.49 -7.23 -6.32
C PRO A 30 -0.20 -6.02 -5.44
N LYS A 31 0.23 -6.26 -4.20
CA LYS A 31 0.53 -5.21 -3.21
C LYS A 31 1.66 -4.29 -3.65
N GLU A 32 2.60 -4.79 -4.45
CA GLU A 32 3.75 -4.02 -4.96
C GLU A 32 3.32 -2.79 -5.76
N ASN A 33 2.11 -2.80 -6.35
CA ASN A 33 1.57 -1.65 -7.05
C ASN A 33 1.39 -0.41 -6.16
N LEU A 34 1.30 -0.56 -4.82
CA LEU A 34 1.16 0.55 -3.88
C LEU A 34 2.31 1.56 -3.92
N LEU A 35 3.53 1.10 -4.28
CA LEU A 35 4.75 1.90 -4.19
C LEU A 35 5.32 2.30 -5.55
N LYS A 36 4.59 2.01 -6.63
CA LYS A 36 5.02 2.41 -7.97
C LYS A 36 5.20 3.92 -8.04
N PRO A 37 6.30 4.41 -8.65
CA PRO A 37 6.57 5.84 -8.73
C PRO A 37 5.69 6.57 -9.77
N THR A 38 4.97 5.82 -10.60
CA THR A 38 4.08 6.34 -11.63
C THR A 38 2.68 6.58 -11.06
N ARG A 39 1.94 7.51 -11.67
CA ARG A 39 0.50 7.65 -11.36
C ARG A 39 -0.25 6.37 -11.72
N PRO A 40 -1.29 5.99 -10.95
CA PRO A 40 -2.13 4.83 -11.28
C PRO A 40 -2.74 4.94 -12.68
N GLU A 41 -2.59 3.89 -13.48
CA GLU A 41 -3.13 3.79 -14.84
C GLU A 41 -4.50 3.10 -14.87
N TRP A 42 -5.42 3.61 -15.71
CA TRP A 42 -6.62 2.88 -16.11
C TRP A 42 -6.44 2.27 -17.50
N ARG A 43 -6.73 0.97 -17.62
CA ARG A 43 -6.68 0.24 -18.88
C ARG A 43 -8.03 -0.39 -19.19
N GLU A 44 -8.74 0.24 -20.12
CA GLU A 44 -10.07 -0.22 -20.54
C GLU A 44 -9.99 -1.61 -21.18
N GLY A 45 -10.88 -2.52 -20.77
CA GLY A 45 -10.95 -3.88 -21.34
C GLY A 45 -9.78 -4.82 -21.03
N VAL A 46 -8.88 -4.47 -20.10
CA VAL A 46 -7.75 -5.35 -19.71
C VAL A 46 -8.11 -6.17 -18.48
N TYR A 47 -7.90 -7.48 -18.58
CA TYR A 47 -8.21 -8.47 -17.54
C TYR A 47 -7.02 -9.39 -17.29
N THR A 48 -6.89 -9.82 -16.04
CA THR A 48 -6.03 -10.93 -15.60
C THR A 48 -6.87 -12.19 -15.44
N GLU A 49 -6.25 -13.31 -15.07
CA GLU A 49 -6.98 -14.53 -14.73
C GLU A 49 -7.88 -14.35 -13.49
N GLN A 50 -7.58 -13.37 -12.65
CA GLN A 50 -8.27 -13.11 -11.39
C GLN A 50 -9.34 -12.02 -11.52
N GLY A 51 -9.43 -11.28 -12.63
CA GLY A 51 -10.45 -10.25 -12.81
C GLY A 51 -9.98 -9.09 -13.68
N LYS A 52 -10.54 -7.91 -13.45
CA LYS A 52 -10.08 -6.70 -14.14
C LYS A 52 -8.66 -6.37 -13.69
N TRP A 53 -7.80 -5.98 -14.62
CA TRP A 53 -6.47 -5.49 -14.26
C TRP A 53 -6.57 -4.13 -13.57
N MET A 54 -5.90 -3.97 -12.43
CA MET A 54 -5.87 -2.73 -11.66
C MET A 54 -4.43 -2.33 -11.36
N ASP A 55 -4.11 -1.04 -11.53
CA ASP A 55 -2.82 -0.46 -11.12
C ASP A 55 -2.87 0.02 -9.68
N GLY A 56 -3.05 -0.93 -8.78
CA GLY A 56 -3.12 -0.74 -7.33
C GLY A 56 -3.12 -2.09 -6.63
N TRP A 57 -3.38 -2.10 -5.32
CA TRP A 57 -3.55 -3.32 -4.54
C TRP A 57 -5.04 -3.58 -4.33
N GLU A 58 -5.50 -4.80 -4.62
CA GLU A 58 -6.90 -5.17 -4.48
C GLU A 58 -7.06 -6.58 -3.91
N THR A 59 -7.87 -6.68 -2.86
CA THR A 59 -8.15 -7.90 -2.11
C THR A 59 -9.52 -8.48 -2.44
N ARG A 60 -9.72 -9.76 -2.10
CA ARG A 60 -11.06 -10.35 -2.07
C ARG A 60 -11.96 -9.65 -1.06
N ARG A 61 -13.25 -9.52 -1.41
CA ARG A 61 -14.27 -9.06 -0.45
C ARG A 61 -14.27 -9.95 0.79
N ARG A 62 -13.87 -9.36 1.93
CA ARG A 62 -13.92 -10.03 3.23
C ARG A 62 -15.36 -10.14 3.73
N ARG A 63 -15.72 -11.33 4.24
CA ARG A 63 -17.03 -11.61 4.87
C ARG A 63 -16.91 -12.00 6.34
N SER A 64 -15.69 -12.03 6.86
CA SER A 64 -15.36 -12.22 8.27
C SER A 64 -15.02 -10.87 8.92
N PRO A 65 -15.05 -10.77 10.26
CA PRO A 65 -14.53 -9.61 10.98
C PRO A 65 -13.06 -9.33 10.64
N GLY A 66 -12.64 -8.07 10.80
CA GLY A 66 -11.26 -7.62 10.60
C GLY A 66 -11.09 -6.68 9.41
N HIS A 67 -9.84 -6.49 8.99
CA HIS A 67 -9.45 -5.63 7.88
C HIS A 67 -8.32 -6.30 7.07
N ASP A 68 -8.20 -5.93 5.80
CA ASP A 68 -7.02 -6.27 5.01
C ASP A 68 -5.89 -5.29 5.33
N TRP A 69 -4.66 -5.79 5.33
CA TRP A 69 -3.47 -5.04 5.72
C TRP A 69 -2.32 -5.29 4.75
N ALA A 70 -1.42 -4.31 4.66
CA ALA A 70 -0.14 -4.41 3.98
C ALA A 70 0.95 -3.81 4.88
N ILE A 71 2.09 -4.48 4.98
CA ILE A 71 3.24 -4.01 5.76
C ILE A 71 4.26 -3.42 4.78
N ILE A 72 4.57 -2.14 4.96
CA ILE A 72 5.53 -1.41 4.15
C ILE A 72 6.79 -1.15 4.98
N ARG A 73 7.93 -1.63 4.49
CA ARG A 73 9.24 -1.23 5.01
C ARG A 73 9.67 0.05 4.30
N LEU A 74 9.94 1.10 5.07
CA LEU A 74 10.53 2.33 4.53
C LEU A 74 11.94 2.06 4.01
N GLY A 75 12.34 2.75 2.94
CA GLY A 75 13.67 2.59 2.35
C GLY A 75 14.79 3.15 3.23
N VAL A 76 14.47 4.20 4.00
CA VAL A 76 15.40 4.82 4.96
C VAL A 76 14.66 5.18 6.26
N PRO A 77 15.34 5.20 7.41
CA PRO A 77 14.78 5.73 8.65
C PRO A 77 14.41 7.22 8.49
N GLY A 78 13.29 7.64 9.10
CA GLY A 78 12.85 9.02 9.02
C GLY A 78 11.64 9.34 9.88
N VAL A 79 11.24 10.60 9.87
CA VAL A 79 10.03 11.08 10.55
C VAL A 79 8.90 11.20 9.53
N VAL A 80 7.85 10.39 9.69
CA VAL A 80 6.67 10.46 8.85
C VAL A 80 5.88 11.73 9.19
N ARG A 81 5.74 12.63 8.21
CA ARG A 81 5.00 13.90 8.37
C ARG A 81 3.59 13.86 7.79
N GLY A 82 3.32 12.89 6.95
CA GLY A 82 2.02 12.61 6.36
C GLY A 82 2.08 11.34 5.52
N VAL A 83 0.91 10.82 5.16
CA VAL A 83 0.75 9.63 4.33
C VAL A 83 -0.28 9.96 3.27
N VAL A 84 0.00 9.56 2.03
CA VAL A 84 -0.96 9.65 0.92
C VAL A 84 -1.55 8.27 0.71
N ILE A 85 -2.87 8.17 0.73
CA ILE A 85 -3.62 6.98 0.33
C ILE A 85 -4.36 7.35 -0.96
N ASP A 86 -3.87 6.84 -2.09
CA ASP A 86 -4.47 7.07 -3.40
C ASP A 86 -5.40 5.92 -3.76
N THR A 87 -6.69 6.21 -3.94
CA THR A 87 -7.73 5.24 -4.32
C THR A 87 -8.17 5.41 -5.78
N SER A 88 -7.34 6.04 -6.60
CA SER A 88 -7.59 6.24 -8.03
C SER A 88 -8.07 4.96 -8.70
N TRP A 89 -9.13 5.08 -9.51
CA TRP A 89 -9.76 4.01 -10.29
C TRP A 89 -10.55 2.96 -9.51
N PHE A 90 -10.51 2.97 -8.17
CA PHE A 90 -11.32 2.08 -7.33
C PHE A 90 -12.72 2.65 -7.05
N THR A 91 -13.49 3.04 -8.07
CA THR A 91 -14.69 3.92 -7.93
C THR A 91 -15.94 3.32 -7.27
N GLY A 92 -15.86 2.11 -6.71
CA GLY A 92 -16.96 1.48 -5.97
C GLY A 92 -16.51 0.38 -5.00
N ASN A 93 -15.21 0.12 -4.96
CA ASN A 93 -14.54 -0.90 -4.14
C ASN A 93 -13.35 -0.31 -3.37
N TYR A 94 -13.16 1.02 -3.35
CA TYR A 94 -12.21 1.67 -2.45
C TYR A 94 -12.54 1.32 -0.99
N PRO A 95 -11.55 1.27 -0.09
CA PRO A 95 -11.78 0.95 1.31
C PRO A 95 -12.63 2.03 1.98
N GLU A 96 -13.63 1.63 2.77
CA GLU A 96 -14.48 2.59 3.50
C GLU A 96 -13.69 3.44 4.50
N ARG A 97 -12.65 2.85 5.09
CA ARG A 97 -11.79 3.44 6.12
C ARG A 97 -10.38 2.87 5.97
N ALA A 98 -9.40 3.65 6.38
CA ALA A 98 -8.02 3.21 6.50
C ALA A 98 -7.43 3.73 7.82
N SER A 99 -6.47 3.00 8.36
CA SER A 99 -5.65 3.39 9.51
C SER A 99 -4.19 3.12 9.19
N ILE A 100 -3.29 3.90 9.78
CA ILE A 100 -1.85 3.74 9.62
C ILE A 100 -1.25 3.51 11.01
N GLU A 101 -0.49 2.43 11.12
CA GLU A 101 0.36 2.13 12.26
C GLU A 101 1.81 2.15 11.80
N ALA A 102 2.71 2.57 12.69
CA ALA A 102 4.13 2.65 12.39
C ALA A 102 4.94 2.20 13.61
N CYS A 103 6.03 1.48 13.34
CA CYS A 103 7.01 1.12 14.34
C CYS A 103 8.43 1.38 13.81
N ALA A 104 9.36 1.64 14.72
CA ALA A 104 10.77 1.54 14.42
C ALA A 104 11.19 0.09 14.70
N ALA A 105 11.40 -0.69 13.65
CA ALA A 105 11.93 -2.04 13.78
C ALA A 105 13.46 -1.98 13.73
N ASN A 106 14.12 -2.57 14.72
CA ASN A 106 15.53 -2.89 14.60
C ASN A 106 15.65 -4.13 13.70
N GLY A 107 16.75 -4.28 12.95
CA GLY A 107 16.92 -5.39 12.00
C GLY A 107 16.87 -6.82 12.59
N ASN A 108 16.71 -6.95 13.91
CA ASN A 108 16.57 -8.20 14.65
C ASN A 108 15.14 -8.44 15.18
N ASP A 109 14.20 -7.52 14.96
CA ASP A 109 12.84 -7.70 15.44
C ASP A 109 12.13 -8.74 14.56
N PRO A 110 11.55 -9.81 15.14
CA PRO A 110 10.79 -10.76 14.36
C PRO A 110 9.58 -10.05 13.73
N PRO A 111 9.13 -10.48 12.53
CA PRO A 111 7.89 -9.97 11.96
C PRO A 111 6.78 -10.10 13.01
N ALA A 112 5.92 -9.07 13.10
CA ALA A 112 4.77 -9.11 14.00
C ALA A 112 3.99 -10.40 13.74
N PRO A 113 3.58 -11.14 14.79
CA PRO A 113 2.83 -12.36 14.61
C PRO A 113 1.60 -12.06 13.76
N ASP A 114 1.34 -12.91 12.76
CA ASP A 114 0.19 -12.78 11.86
C ASP A 114 -1.06 -12.41 12.67
N ALA A 115 -1.54 -11.19 12.48
CA ALA A 115 -2.78 -10.74 13.08
C ALA A 115 -3.92 -11.55 12.45
N ARG A 116 -4.32 -12.62 13.14
CA ARG A 116 -5.46 -13.47 12.81
C ARG A 116 -6.78 -12.73 12.98
#